data_AF-A0A1G7BJF1-F1
#
_entry.id   AF-A0A1G7BJF1-F1
#
_cell.length_a   1.000
_cell.length_b   1.000
_cell.length_c   1.000
_cell.angle_alpha   90.00
_cell.angle_beta   90.00
_cell.angle_gamma   90.00
#
_symmetry.space_group_name_H-M   'P 1'
#
loop_
_entity.id
_entity.type
_entity.pdbx_description
1 polymer ?
#
loop_
_entity_poly.entity_id
_entity_poly.type
_entity_poly.pdbx_seq_one_letter_code
_entity_poly.pdbx_strand_id
1 'polypeptide(L)'
;MSRQRSPMLAVLGFPVRMVRSLPRTVLALLVIGGLLFSIAVLTHSGLNRATSELLSAAGLSTVAERSAAAAAQEREADRIAAESATQEATEQAARAARAEAEAVALAAAQAVAAHTQAQHDLALLTARQVRDRLVQQVDRNIDAAFAEAIPVTGIAVIAAGLARDVKDSCDTARDLAGLEAALGTGGDPAEAHRLAIDAYSCADILPGPDEVPTRDEIWEQVVQAPEMVWEKARNSFPDLSEVDWRSNVAQSADYLRAQADKLEPAARGLLSDWFGRKERQSEPEAHE
;
A
#
# COMPACT_ATOMS: atom_id res chain seq x y z
N MET A 1 28.27 -8.48 7.80
CA MET A 1 28.33 -7.30 6.90
C MET A 1 27.69 -6.10 7.62
N SER A 2 28.52 -5.23 8.21
CA SER A 2 28.10 -4.07 8.99
C SER A 2 27.74 -2.89 8.08
N ARG A 3 26.47 -2.46 8.09
CA ARG A 3 26.01 -1.24 7.40
C ARG A 3 26.61 0.00 8.08
N GLN A 4 27.66 0.57 7.49
CA GLN A 4 28.12 1.93 7.79
C GLN A 4 26.99 2.91 7.42
N ARG A 5 26.28 3.43 8.42
CA ARG A 5 25.35 4.55 8.25
C ARG A 5 26.17 5.83 8.17
N SER A 6 26.08 6.53 7.05
CA SER A 6 26.83 7.75 6.76
C SER A 6 26.52 8.86 7.78
N PRO A 7 27.53 9.43 8.47
CA PRO A 7 27.34 10.44 9.52
C PRO A 7 26.85 11.81 9.01
N MET A 8 26.87 12.06 7.69
CA MET A 8 26.44 13.34 7.12
C MET A 8 24.93 13.62 7.25
N LEU A 9 24.08 12.59 7.29
CA LEU A 9 22.63 12.79 7.45
C LEU A 9 22.22 13.17 8.89
N ALA A 10 23.08 12.92 9.88
CA ALA A 10 22.77 13.26 11.27
C ALA A 10 22.92 14.77 11.56
N VAL A 11 23.80 15.47 10.84
CA VAL A 11 24.13 16.88 11.11
C VAL A 11 23.05 17.83 10.59
N LEU A 12 22.36 17.50 9.49
CA LEU A 12 21.31 18.34 8.91
C LEU A 12 19.93 18.16 9.57
N GLY A 13 19.68 17.04 10.26
CA GLY A 13 18.38 16.77 10.91
C GLY A 13 18.20 17.45 12.27
N PHE A 14 19.29 17.86 12.91
CA PHE A 14 19.27 18.51 14.23
C PHE A 14 18.49 19.84 14.26
N PRO A 15 18.73 20.81 13.35
CA PRO A 15 18.01 22.08 13.39
C PRO A 15 16.50 21.92 13.11
N VAL A 16 16.12 21.01 12.22
CA VAL A 16 14.69 20.80 11.85
C VAL A 16 13.90 20.19 13.00
N ARG A 17 14.49 19.25 13.75
CA ARG A 17 13.84 18.68 14.94
C ARG A 17 13.74 19.70 16.07
N MET A 18 14.77 20.52 16.27
CA MET A 18 14.79 21.57 17.28
C MET A 18 13.72 22.65 17.01
N VAL A 19 13.53 23.03 15.75
CA VAL A 19 12.47 23.98 15.35
C VAL A 19 11.07 23.38 15.54
N ARG A 20 10.88 22.08 15.29
CA ARG A 20 9.58 21.40 15.49
C ARG A 20 9.22 21.17 16.96
N SER A 21 10.19 21.09 17.87
CA SER A 21 9.92 20.96 19.31
C SER A 21 9.53 22.27 20.00
N LEU A 22 9.65 23.41 19.32
CA LEU A 22 9.25 24.70 19.89
C LEU A 22 7.72 24.83 19.92
N PRO A 23 7.12 25.21 21.06
CA PRO A 23 5.70 25.48 21.14
C PRO A 23 5.34 26.65 20.24
N ARG A 24 4.17 26.58 19.58
CA ARG A 24 3.70 27.56 18.57
C ARG A 24 3.75 29.02 19.06
N THR A 25 3.59 29.25 20.36
CA THR A 25 3.67 30.58 20.99
C THR A 25 5.07 31.21 20.93
N VAL A 26 6.12 30.40 21.11
CA VAL A 26 7.51 30.89 21.05
C VAL A 26 7.91 31.20 19.61
N LEU A 27 7.45 30.39 18.65
CA LEU A 27 7.64 30.66 17.22
C LEU A 27 6.98 31.99 16.81
N ALA A 28 5.74 32.22 17.25
CA ALA A 28 5.03 33.49 16.99
C ALA A 28 5.76 34.69 17.60
N LEU A 29 6.26 34.59 18.83
CA LEU A 29 7.03 35.65 19.49
C LEU A 29 8.35 35.95 18.76
N LEU A 30 9.06 34.93 18.27
CA LEU A 30 10.29 35.11 17.49
C LEU A 30 10.03 35.82 16.16
N VAL A 31 8.94 35.48 15.46
CA VAL A 31 8.55 36.15 14.22
C VAL A 31 8.21 37.62 14.49
N ILE A 32 7.40 37.90 15.52
CA ILE A 32 7.03 39.27 15.89
C ILE A 32 8.27 40.07 16.31
N GLY A 33 9.16 39.49 17.12
CA GLY A 33 10.39 40.12 17.57
C GLY A 33 11.36 40.44 16.43
N GLY A 34 11.54 39.53 15.48
CA GLY A 34 12.38 39.76 14.29
C GLY A 34 11.85 40.86 13.38
N LEU A 35 10.52 40.97 13.28
CA LEU A 35 9.86 41.98 12.46
C LEU A 35 9.98 43.38 13.08
N LEU A 36 9.79 43.50 14.40
CA LEU A 36 10.02 44.75 15.14
C LEU A 36 11.48 45.20 15.10
N PHE A 37 12.43 44.26 15.21
CA PHE A 37 13.85 44.56 15.09
C PHE A 37 14.22 45.08 13.70
N SER A 38 13.67 44.48 12.63
CA SER A 38 13.88 44.94 11.26
C SER A 38 13.37 46.37 11.05
N ILE A 39 12.20 46.71 11.60
CA ILE A 39 11.63 48.07 11.55
C ILE A 39 12.54 49.07 12.28
N ALA A 40 13.08 48.71 13.45
CA ALA A 40 13.97 49.56 14.23
C ALA A 40 15.30 49.88 13.52
N VAL A 41 15.89 48.89 12.82
CA VAL A 41 17.12 49.09 12.04
C VAL A 41 16.90 50.05 10.86
N LEU A 42 15.73 49.97 10.22
CA LEU A 42 15.35 50.87 9.12
C LEU A 42 15.11 52.32 9.60
N THR A 43 14.64 52.52 10.83
CA THR A 43 14.36 53.88 11.35
C THR A 43 15.60 54.62 11.82
N HIS A 44 16.64 53.92 12.29
CA HIS A 44 17.89 54.55 12.73
C HIS A 44 18.73 55.11 11.58
N SER A 45 18.55 54.59 10.36
CA SER A 45 19.30 55.01 9.18
C SER A 45 18.90 56.41 8.68
N GLY A 46 17.68 56.87 9.00
CA GLY A 46 17.15 58.16 8.53
C GLY A 46 17.69 59.38 9.29
N LEU A 47 18.15 59.24 10.54
CA LEU A 47 18.51 60.39 11.38
C LEU A 47 19.89 61.00 11.06
N ASN A 48 20.79 60.26 10.41
CA ASN A 48 22.14 60.76 10.09
C ASN A 48 22.19 61.70 8.88
N ARG A 49 21.12 61.81 8.07
CA ARG A 49 21.09 62.73 6.91
C ARG A 49 20.70 64.16 7.27
N ALA A 50 20.03 64.38 8.41
CA ALA A 50 19.48 65.69 8.76
C ALA A 50 20.49 66.70 9.35
N THR A 51 21.69 66.26 9.74
CA THR A 51 22.70 67.13 10.38
C THR A 51 23.71 67.76 9.41
N SER A 52 23.76 67.33 8.14
CA SER A 52 24.75 67.83 7.17
C SER A 52 24.27 69.01 6.30
N GLU A 53 22.97 69.33 6.28
CA GLU A 53 22.43 70.40 5.42
C GLU A 53 22.63 71.84 5.97
N LEU A 54 22.97 72.00 7.25
CA LEU A 54 23.08 73.32 7.89
C LEU A 54 24.40 74.07 7.65
N LEU A 55 25.42 73.45 7.05
CA LEU A 55 26.73 74.07 6.80
C LEU A 55 26.92 74.60 5.36
N SER A 56 26.05 74.24 4.42
CA SER A 56 26.17 74.60 2.99
C SER A 56 25.62 75.99 2.62
N ALA A 57 25.02 76.71 3.58
CA ALA A 57 24.31 77.97 3.34
C ALA A 57 25.22 79.22 3.23
N ALA A 58 26.54 79.11 3.38
CA ALA A 58 27.46 80.26 3.41
C ALA A 58 27.95 80.76 2.03
N GLY A 59 27.48 80.17 0.91
CA GLY A 59 27.34 80.89 -0.37
C GLY A 59 28.60 81.38 -1.11
N LEU A 60 29.82 80.99 -0.73
CA LEU A 60 31.05 81.35 -1.45
C LEU A 60 31.61 80.15 -2.22
N SER A 61 30.84 79.63 -3.18
CA SER A 61 31.32 78.54 -4.03
C SER A 61 32.22 79.05 -5.15
N THR A 62 33.48 78.63 -5.10
CA THR A 62 34.44 78.80 -6.18
C THR A 62 34.05 77.92 -7.37
N VAL A 63 34.49 78.26 -8.59
CA VAL A 63 34.18 77.49 -9.82
C VAL A 63 34.57 76.00 -9.69
N ALA A 64 35.57 75.70 -8.86
CA ALA A 64 35.99 74.34 -8.52
C ALA A 64 34.94 73.55 -7.72
N GLU A 65 34.15 74.21 -6.85
CA GLU A 65 33.08 73.54 -6.10
C GLU A 65 31.88 73.21 -6.99
N ARG A 66 31.55 74.06 -7.99
CA ARG A 66 30.47 73.74 -8.93
C ARG A 66 30.80 72.56 -9.83
N SER A 67 32.05 72.45 -10.31
CA SER A 67 32.47 71.30 -11.11
C SER A 67 32.54 70.02 -10.26
N ALA A 68 33.01 70.12 -9.01
CA ALA A 68 32.99 69.01 -8.06
C ALA A 68 31.55 68.57 -7.71
N ALA A 69 30.63 69.51 -7.53
CA ALA A 69 29.21 69.22 -7.27
C ALA A 69 28.53 68.58 -8.48
N ALA A 70 28.82 69.04 -9.71
CA ALA A 70 28.30 68.42 -10.93
C ALA A 70 28.82 66.98 -11.10
N ALA A 71 30.12 66.75 -10.90
CA ALA A 71 30.70 65.41 -10.96
C ALA A 71 30.17 64.49 -9.83
N ALA A 72 29.86 65.04 -8.65
CA ALA A 72 29.25 64.29 -7.56
C ALA A 72 27.79 63.90 -7.88
N GLN A 73 27.01 64.81 -8.50
CA GLN A 73 25.65 64.51 -8.95
C GLN A 73 25.63 63.43 -10.04
N GLU A 74 26.56 63.47 -10.99
CA GLU A 74 26.66 62.45 -12.04
C GLU A 74 26.96 61.06 -11.45
N ARG A 75 27.92 60.95 -10.52
CA ARG A 75 28.20 59.69 -9.81
C ARG A 75 27.04 59.18 -8.97
N GLU A 76 26.28 60.08 -8.35
CA GLU A 76 25.10 59.71 -7.58
C GLU A 76 24.00 59.17 -8.50
N ALA A 77 23.78 59.82 -9.65
CA ALA A 77 22.85 59.34 -10.67
C ALA A 77 23.26 57.96 -11.19
N ASP A 78 24.54 57.74 -11.49
CA ASP A 78 25.07 56.44 -11.91
C ASP A 78 24.91 55.37 -10.82
N ARG A 79 25.14 55.73 -9.54
CA ARG A 79 24.94 54.81 -8.42
C ARG A 79 23.48 54.41 -8.29
N ILE A 80 22.55 55.37 -8.35
CA ILE A 80 21.10 55.10 -8.27
C ILE A 80 20.67 54.22 -9.44
N ALA A 81 21.17 54.47 -10.65
CA ALA A 81 20.87 53.65 -11.83
C ALA A 81 21.44 52.23 -11.70
N ALA A 82 22.65 52.09 -11.14
CA ALA A 82 23.22 50.77 -10.86
C ALA A 82 22.43 50.03 -9.78
N GLU A 83 22.06 50.70 -8.69
CA GLU A 83 21.24 50.13 -7.62
C GLU A 83 19.86 49.68 -8.14
N SER A 84 19.17 50.51 -8.94
CA SER A 84 17.89 50.14 -9.54
C SER A 84 18.02 48.95 -10.48
N ALA A 85 19.06 48.90 -11.32
CA ALA A 85 19.31 47.77 -12.21
C ALA A 85 19.58 46.48 -11.42
N THR A 86 20.33 46.55 -10.31
CA THR A 86 20.53 45.39 -9.44
C THR A 86 19.24 44.95 -8.76
N GLN A 87 18.41 45.89 -8.29
CA GLN A 87 17.13 45.56 -7.67
C GLN A 87 16.19 44.87 -8.68
N GLU A 88 16.05 45.43 -9.88
CA GLU A 88 15.26 44.81 -10.96
C GLU A 88 15.75 43.40 -11.30
N ALA A 89 17.08 43.20 -11.40
CA ALA A 89 17.66 41.89 -11.65
C ALA A 89 17.36 40.91 -10.51
N THR A 90 17.45 41.34 -9.24
CA THR A 90 17.12 40.49 -8.09
C THR A 90 15.63 40.15 -8.03
N GLU A 91 14.74 41.09 -8.38
CA GLU A 91 13.31 40.84 -8.44
C GLU A 91 12.96 39.86 -9.56
N GLN A 92 13.57 40.01 -10.73
CA GLN A 92 13.39 39.08 -11.85
C GLN A 92 13.88 37.68 -11.49
N ALA A 93 15.07 37.56 -10.88
CA ALA A 93 15.59 36.28 -10.40
C ALA A 93 14.67 35.64 -9.35
N ALA A 94 14.12 36.44 -8.42
CA ALA A 94 13.17 35.95 -7.42
C ALA A 94 11.84 35.49 -8.05
N ARG A 95 11.34 36.17 -9.09
CA ARG A 95 10.14 35.77 -9.83
C ARG A 95 10.38 34.46 -10.60
N ALA A 96 11.52 34.34 -11.27
CA ALA A 96 11.90 33.11 -11.98
C ALA A 96 12.00 31.93 -11.00
N ALA A 97 12.70 32.10 -9.88
CA ALA A 97 12.82 31.06 -8.86
C ALA A 97 11.47 30.63 -8.26
N ARG A 98 10.52 31.57 -8.08
CA ARG A 98 9.16 31.25 -7.63
C ARG A 98 8.39 30.45 -8.68
N ALA A 99 8.46 30.84 -9.96
CA ALA A 99 7.80 30.13 -11.04
C ALA A 99 8.35 28.69 -11.18
N GLU A 100 9.66 28.50 -11.05
CA GLU A 100 10.29 27.17 -11.04
C GLU A 100 9.83 26.34 -9.84
N ALA A 101 9.78 26.93 -8.64
CA ALA A 101 9.30 26.25 -7.44
C ALA A 101 7.82 25.84 -7.54
N GLU A 102 6.97 26.69 -8.12
CA GLU A 102 5.56 26.38 -8.39
C GLU A 102 5.42 25.24 -9.41
N ALA A 103 6.24 25.24 -10.47
CA ALA A 103 6.25 24.16 -11.47
C ALA A 103 6.66 22.81 -10.84
N VAL A 104 7.69 22.80 -10.00
CA VAL A 104 8.13 21.59 -9.27
C VAL A 104 7.06 21.13 -8.29
N ALA A 105 6.40 22.04 -7.58
CA ALA A 105 5.31 21.71 -6.66
C ALA A 105 4.10 21.12 -7.40
N LEU A 106 3.75 21.67 -8.57
CA LEU A 106 2.67 21.14 -9.41
C LEU A 106 3.00 19.74 -9.93
N ALA A 107 4.22 19.51 -10.42
CA ALA A 107 4.67 18.20 -10.87
C ALA A 107 4.65 17.17 -9.73
N ALA A 108 5.09 17.55 -8.52
CA ALA A 108 5.03 16.68 -7.36
C ALA A 108 3.57 16.35 -6.96
N ALA A 109 2.66 17.33 -6.99
CA ALA A 109 1.25 17.12 -6.70
C ALA A 109 0.59 16.18 -7.73
N GLN A 110 0.91 16.33 -9.02
CA GLN A 110 0.45 15.43 -10.08
C GLN A 110 0.98 14.00 -9.89
N ALA A 111 2.25 13.85 -9.52
CA ALA A 111 2.84 12.54 -9.25
C ALA A 111 2.14 11.82 -8.07
N VAL A 112 1.85 12.54 -6.98
CA VAL A 112 1.10 12.00 -5.84
C VAL A 112 -0.32 11.61 -6.26
N ALA A 113 -1.01 12.46 -7.04
CA ALA A 113 -2.35 12.14 -7.52
C ALA A 113 -2.37 10.89 -8.41
N ALA A 114 -1.41 10.76 -9.32
CA ALA A 114 -1.26 9.58 -10.18
C ALA A 114 -0.99 8.30 -9.36
N HIS A 115 -0.13 8.40 -8.34
CA HIS A 115 0.16 7.29 -7.45
C HIS A 115 -1.08 6.83 -6.65
N THR A 116 -1.82 7.77 -6.06
CA THR A 116 -3.07 7.47 -5.33
C THR A 116 -4.13 6.85 -6.25
N GLN A 117 -4.24 7.34 -7.50
CA GLN A 117 -5.17 6.77 -8.47
C GLN A 117 -4.78 5.33 -8.84
N ALA A 118 -3.49 5.06 -9.07
CA ALA A 118 -3.02 3.71 -9.35
C ALA A 118 -3.31 2.73 -8.19
N GLN A 119 -3.13 3.17 -6.94
CA GLN A 119 -3.48 2.38 -5.75
C GLN A 119 -4.99 2.09 -5.68
N HIS A 120 -5.83 3.09 -5.98
CA HIS A 120 -7.28 2.92 -6.01
C HIS A 120 -7.73 1.94 -7.11
N ASP A 121 -7.15 2.02 -8.30
CA ASP A 121 -7.47 1.13 -9.41
C ASP A 121 -7.09 -0.33 -9.10
N LEU A 122 -5.94 -0.55 -8.45
CA LEU A 122 -5.53 -1.87 -7.95
C LEU A 122 -6.48 -2.40 -6.87
N ALA A 123 -6.93 -1.54 -5.95
CA ALA A 123 -7.92 -1.92 -4.95
C ALA A 123 -9.25 -2.36 -5.59
N LEU A 124 -9.73 -1.63 -6.61
CA LEU A 124 -10.93 -1.99 -7.35
C LEU A 124 -10.78 -3.27 -8.17
N LEU A 125 -9.59 -3.53 -8.73
CA LEU A 125 -9.29 -4.77 -9.44
C LEU A 125 -9.33 -5.95 -8.46
N THR A 126 -8.62 -5.83 -7.34
CA THR A 126 -8.56 -6.85 -6.28
C THR A 126 -9.95 -7.15 -5.74
N ALA A 127 -10.75 -6.12 -5.41
CA ALA A 127 -12.11 -6.29 -4.93
C ALA A 127 -13.01 -7.02 -5.94
N ARG A 128 -12.86 -6.75 -7.25
CA ARG A 128 -13.58 -7.47 -8.31
C ARG A 128 -13.17 -8.93 -8.36
N GLN A 129 -11.87 -9.24 -8.34
CA GLN A 129 -11.38 -10.62 -8.36
C GLN A 129 -11.87 -11.43 -7.15
N VAL A 130 -11.79 -10.85 -5.95
CA VAL A 130 -12.30 -11.49 -4.73
C VAL A 130 -13.81 -11.73 -4.81
N ARG A 131 -14.59 -10.73 -5.25
CA ARG A 131 -16.04 -10.87 -5.44
C ARG A 131 -16.37 -11.98 -6.43
N ASP A 132 -15.71 -12.01 -7.57
CA ASP A 132 -16.01 -12.98 -8.63
C ASP A 132 -15.69 -14.42 -8.16
N ARG A 133 -14.63 -14.62 -7.36
CA ARG A 133 -14.36 -15.91 -6.69
C ARG A 133 -15.41 -16.27 -5.65
N LEU A 134 -15.84 -15.32 -4.82
CA LEU A 134 -16.89 -15.55 -3.82
C LEU A 134 -18.21 -15.96 -4.47
N VAL A 135 -18.61 -15.32 -5.57
CA VAL A 135 -19.81 -15.72 -6.32
C VAL A 135 -19.68 -17.16 -6.82
N GLN A 136 -18.54 -17.51 -7.42
CA GLN A 136 -18.29 -18.88 -7.88
C GLN A 136 -18.28 -19.90 -6.72
N GLN A 137 -17.79 -19.52 -5.54
CA GLN A 137 -17.82 -20.37 -4.34
C GLN A 137 -19.25 -20.59 -3.84
N VAL A 138 -20.08 -19.54 -3.81
CA VAL A 138 -21.49 -19.64 -3.43
C VAL A 138 -22.25 -20.55 -4.38
N ASP A 139 -22.11 -20.37 -5.70
CA ASP A 139 -22.77 -21.22 -6.69
C ASP A 139 -22.40 -22.70 -6.52
N ARG A 140 -21.11 -22.99 -6.30
CA ARG A 140 -20.62 -24.36 -6.05
C ARG A 140 -21.13 -24.96 -4.75
N ASN A 141 -21.25 -24.17 -3.68
CA ASN A 141 -21.78 -24.66 -2.41
C ASN A 141 -23.27 -24.98 -2.49
N ILE A 142 -24.03 -24.24 -3.29
CA ILE A 142 -25.44 -24.58 -3.57
C ILE A 142 -25.52 -25.91 -4.32
N ASP A 143 -24.69 -26.12 -5.34
CA ASP A 143 -24.65 -27.38 -6.09
C ASP A 143 -24.18 -28.57 -5.23
N ALA A 144 -23.20 -28.34 -4.34
CA ALA A 144 -22.69 -29.35 -3.42
C ALA A 144 -23.77 -29.83 -2.44
N ALA A 145 -24.62 -28.92 -1.93
CA ALA A 145 -25.71 -29.27 -1.02
C ALA A 145 -26.68 -30.32 -1.60
N PHE A 146 -26.89 -30.33 -2.92
CA PHE A 146 -27.70 -31.37 -3.59
C PHE A 146 -26.93 -32.69 -3.76
N ALA A 147 -25.62 -32.63 -3.99
CA ALA A 147 -24.77 -33.81 -4.12
C ALA A 147 -24.52 -34.51 -2.78
N GLU A 148 -24.55 -33.77 -1.67
CA GLU A 148 -24.44 -34.29 -0.30
C GLU A 148 -25.56 -35.27 0.07
N ALA A 149 -26.72 -35.17 -0.60
CA ALA A 149 -27.84 -36.09 -0.37
C ALA A 149 -27.58 -37.51 -0.91
N ILE A 150 -26.52 -37.72 -1.71
CA ILE A 150 -26.18 -39.02 -2.28
C ILE A 150 -25.09 -39.68 -1.40
N PRO A 151 -25.37 -40.84 -0.77
CA PRO A 151 -24.38 -41.53 0.06
C PRO A 151 -23.10 -41.89 -0.73
N VAL A 152 -21.93 -41.74 -0.11
CA VAL A 152 -20.55 -41.91 -0.67
C VAL A 152 -20.17 -40.87 -1.72
N THR A 153 -21.00 -40.62 -2.74
CA THR A 153 -20.69 -39.61 -3.77
C THR A 153 -20.64 -38.20 -3.16
N GLY A 154 -21.49 -37.92 -2.17
CA GLY A 154 -21.47 -36.66 -1.43
C GLY A 154 -20.13 -36.37 -0.75
N ILE A 155 -19.49 -37.38 -0.14
CA ILE A 155 -18.18 -37.20 0.52
C ILE A 155 -17.10 -36.81 -0.49
N ALA A 156 -17.07 -37.47 -1.66
CA ALA A 156 -16.11 -37.14 -2.70
C ALA A 156 -16.32 -35.71 -3.24
N VAL A 157 -17.58 -35.28 -3.37
CA VAL A 157 -17.93 -33.91 -3.80
C VAL A 157 -17.55 -32.88 -2.73
N ILE A 158 -17.81 -33.15 -1.44
CA ILE A 158 -17.38 -32.27 -0.34
C ILE A 158 -15.86 -32.13 -0.34
N ALA A 159 -15.12 -33.24 -0.45
CA ALA A 159 -13.66 -33.20 -0.43
C ALA A 159 -13.09 -32.41 -1.63
N ALA A 160 -13.66 -32.59 -2.83
CA ALA A 160 -13.30 -31.84 -4.02
C ALA A 160 -13.67 -30.34 -3.89
N GLY A 161 -14.82 -30.03 -3.29
CA GLY A 161 -15.24 -28.67 -2.97
C GLY A 161 -14.26 -27.99 -2.02
N LEU A 162 -13.94 -28.65 -0.91
CA LEU A 162 -13.00 -28.14 0.10
C LEU A 162 -11.60 -27.89 -0.49
N ALA A 163 -11.06 -28.83 -1.28
CA ALA A 163 -9.77 -28.64 -1.94
C ALA A 163 -9.76 -27.40 -2.84
N ARG A 164 -10.90 -27.11 -3.48
CA ARG A 164 -11.06 -25.94 -4.33
C ARG A 164 -11.23 -24.65 -3.54
N ASP A 165 -11.97 -24.68 -2.44
CA ASP A 165 -12.12 -23.57 -1.51
C ASP A 165 -10.78 -23.17 -0.87
N VAL A 166 -9.95 -24.15 -0.52
CA VAL A 166 -8.57 -23.90 -0.05
C VAL A 166 -7.75 -23.19 -1.12
N LYS A 167 -7.86 -23.64 -2.38
CA LYS A 167 -7.19 -22.95 -3.50
C LYS A 167 -7.68 -21.51 -3.67
N ASP A 168 -9.00 -21.29 -3.66
CA ASP A 168 -9.57 -19.96 -3.89
C ASP A 168 -9.25 -18.99 -2.73
N SER A 169 -9.15 -19.52 -1.50
CA SER A 169 -8.66 -18.79 -0.34
C SER A 169 -7.18 -18.41 -0.47
N CYS A 170 -6.35 -19.33 -0.94
CA CYS A 170 -4.94 -19.11 -1.24
C CYS A 170 -4.74 -18.02 -2.33
N ASP A 171 -5.50 -18.09 -3.43
CA ASP A 171 -5.45 -17.05 -4.48
C ASP A 171 -5.94 -15.69 -3.96
N THR A 172 -6.97 -15.68 -3.11
CA THR A 172 -7.46 -14.45 -2.47
C THR A 172 -6.41 -13.84 -1.55
N ALA A 173 -5.75 -14.66 -0.73
CA ALA A 173 -4.72 -14.19 0.18
C ALA A 173 -3.47 -13.68 -0.57
N ARG A 174 -3.13 -14.31 -1.70
CA ARG A 174 -2.11 -13.82 -2.65
C ARG A 174 -2.44 -12.43 -3.18
N ASP A 175 -3.67 -12.21 -3.66
CA ASP A 175 -4.07 -10.90 -4.19
C ASP A 175 -4.07 -9.82 -3.11
N LEU A 176 -4.51 -10.16 -1.89
CA LEU A 176 -4.48 -9.23 -0.75
C LEU A 176 -3.06 -8.87 -0.33
N ALA A 177 -2.12 -9.81 -0.35
CA ALA A 177 -0.69 -9.54 -0.12
C ALA A 177 -0.13 -8.62 -1.22
N GLY A 178 -0.52 -8.82 -2.48
CA GLY A 178 -0.25 -7.91 -3.59
C GLY A 178 -0.73 -6.49 -3.31
N LEU A 179 -1.99 -6.35 -2.88
CA LEU A 179 -2.60 -5.07 -2.56
C LEU A 179 -1.91 -4.38 -1.38
N GLU A 180 -1.57 -5.11 -0.31
CA GLU A 180 -0.83 -4.56 0.84
C GLU A 180 0.52 -3.99 0.42
N ALA A 181 1.27 -4.70 -0.43
CA ALA A 181 2.54 -4.22 -0.95
C ALA A 181 2.38 -2.96 -1.82
N ALA A 182 1.33 -2.91 -2.65
CA ALA A 182 1.00 -1.75 -3.48
C ALA A 182 0.66 -0.50 -2.64
N LEU A 183 -0.01 -0.69 -1.50
CA LEU A 183 -0.37 0.38 -0.58
C LEU A 183 0.82 0.84 0.29
N GLY A 184 1.76 -0.07 0.60
CA GLY A 184 2.92 0.20 1.43
C GLY A 184 4.13 0.80 0.71
N THR A 185 4.18 0.75 -0.63
CA THR A 185 5.32 1.23 -1.42
C THR A 185 5.30 2.75 -1.61
N GLY A 186 6.47 3.38 -1.58
CA GLY A 186 6.66 4.77 -2.04
C GLY A 186 7.08 4.87 -3.52
N GLY A 187 7.22 3.73 -4.20
CA GLY A 187 7.60 3.63 -5.61
C GLY A 187 6.41 3.40 -6.53
N ASP A 188 6.58 2.53 -7.52
CA ASP A 188 5.50 2.10 -8.41
C ASP A 188 4.59 1.07 -7.72
N PRO A 189 3.30 1.38 -7.48
CA PRO A 189 2.34 0.45 -6.88
C PRO A 189 2.13 -0.83 -7.70
N ALA A 190 2.14 -0.73 -9.03
CA ALA A 190 1.85 -1.87 -9.91
C ALA A 190 2.98 -2.89 -9.87
N GLU A 191 4.22 -2.42 -9.84
CA GLU A 191 5.39 -3.29 -9.71
C GLU A 191 5.46 -3.95 -8.33
N ALA A 192 5.22 -3.17 -7.26
CA ALA A 192 5.19 -3.72 -5.90
C ALA A 192 4.10 -4.79 -5.74
N HIS A 193 2.92 -4.56 -6.30
CA HIS A 193 1.82 -5.53 -6.35
C HIS A 193 2.24 -6.84 -7.03
N ARG A 194 2.80 -6.73 -8.24
CA ARG A 194 3.25 -7.89 -9.05
C ARG A 194 4.29 -8.72 -8.32
N LEU A 195 5.35 -8.07 -7.80
CA LEU A 195 6.42 -8.75 -7.09
C LEU A 195 5.92 -9.47 -5.83
N ALA A 196 4.97 -8.87 -5.11
CA ALA A 196 4.37 -9.49 -3.93
C ALA A 196 3.51 -10.72 -4.28
N ILE A 197 2.71 -10.64 -5.35
CA ILE A 197 1.94 -11.79 -5.86
C ILE A 197 2.86 -12.93 -6.28
N ASP A 198 3.92 -12.62 -7.02
CA ASP A 198 4.88 -13.60 -7.53
C ASP A 198 5.68 -14.27 -6.40
N ALA A 199 6.00 -13.51 -5.35
CA ALA A 199 6.70 -14.02 -4.18
C ALA A 199 5.78 -14.80 -3.21
N TYR A 200 4.46 -14.71 -3.37
CA TYR A 200 3.52 -15.27 -2.42
C TYR A 200 3.38 -16.80 -2.56
N SER A 201 3.72 -17.50 -1.48
CA SER A 201 3.57 -18.96 -1.35
C SER A 201 2.47 -19.31 -0.35
N CYS A 202 1.48 -20.08 -0.80
CA CYS A 202 0.45 -20.59 0.11
C CYS A 202 0.92 -21.72 1.02
N ALA A 203 2.10 -22.29 0.74
CA ALA A 203 2.68 -23.32 1.57
C ALA A 203 2.97 -22.83 3.00
N ASP A 204 3.12 -21.51 3.19
CA ASP A 204 3.41 -20.92 4.51
C ASP A 204 2.15 -20.77 5.40
N ILE A 205 0.95 -20.85 4.81
CA ILE A 205 -0.33 -20.74 5.51
C ILE A 205 -0.97 -22.12 5.70
N LEU A 206 -0.73 -23.02 4.75
CA LEU A 206 -1.21 -24.38 4.87
C LEU A 206 -0.37 -25.13 5.91
N PRO A 207 -1.00 -26.00 6.72
CA PRO A 207 -0.26 -26.91 7.58
C PRO A 207 0.78 -27.66 6.76
N GLY A 208 1.94 -27.93 7.39
CA GLY A 208 3.04 -28.61 6.71
C GLY A 208 2.59 -29.93 6.06
N PRO A 209 3.29 -30.46 5.06
CA PRO A 209 2.90 -31.72 4.41
C PRO A 209 2.76 -32.88 5.40
N ASP A 210 3.48 -32.82 6.53
CA ASP A 210 3.43 -33.80 7.62
C ASP A 210 2.22 -33.62 8.57
N GLU A 211 1.53 -32.48 8.49
CA GLU A 211 0.35 -32.13 9.29
C GLU A 211 -0.97 -32.34 8.52
N VAL A 212 -0.90 -32.49 7.19
CA VAL A 212 -2.07 -32.80 6.37
C VAL A 212 -2.36 -34.30 6.48
N PRO A 213 -3.56 -34.70 6.97
CA PRO A 213 -3.91 -36.11 7.07
C PRO A 213 -3.79 -36.80 5.71
N THR A 214 -3.21 -37.99 5.71
CA THR A 214 -3.10 -38.85 4.53
C THR A 214 -4.49 -39.24 4.02
N ARG A 215 -4.58 -39.66 2.75
CA ARG A 215 -5.84 -40.15 2.17
C ARG A 215 -6.50 -41.24 3.04
N ASP A 216 -5.69 -42.13 3.60
CA ASP A 216 -6.17 -43.25 4.41
C ASP A 216 -6.69 -42.76 5.77
N GLU A 217 -6.02 -41.79 6.40
CA GLU A 217 -6.49 -41.15 7.64
C GLU A 217 -7.79 -40.36 7.42
N ILE A 218 -7.93 -39.65 6.30
CA ILE A 218 -9.18 -38.97 5.94
C ILE A 218 -10.29 -39.99 5.74
N TRP A 219 -10.01 -41.08 5.01
CA TRP A 219 -11.01 -42.12 4.77
C TRP A 219 -11.43 -42.82 6.06
N GLU A 220 -10.48 -43.11 6.94
CA GLU A 220 -10.77 -43.69 8.25
C GLU A 220 -11.65 -42.76 9.09
N GLN A 221 -11.34 -41.45 9.13
CA GLN A 221 -12.19 -40.46 9.79
C GLN A 221 -13.59 -40.39 9.19
N VAL A 222 -13.70 -40.41 7.85
CA VAL A 222 -15.00 -40.43 7.15
C VAL A 222 -15.82 -41.67 7.51
N VAL A 223 -15.20 -42.84 7.55
CA VAL A 223 -15.88 -44.11 7.88
C VAL A 223 -16.30 -44.15 9.35
N GLN A 224 -15.51 -43.56 10.26
CA GLN A 224 -15.81 -43.48 11.69
C GLN A 224 -16.76 -42.33 12.04
N ALA A 225 -16.88 -41.30 11.20
CA ALA A 225 -17.68 -40.10 11.48
C ALA A 225 -19.15 -40.40 11.85
N PRO A 226 -19.88 -41.32 11.18
CA PRO A 226 -21.26 -41.63 11.54
C PRO A 226 -21.39 -42.18 12.98
N GLU A 227 -20.46 -43.05 13.39
CA GLU A 227 -20.43 -43.59 14.75
C GLU A 227 -20.15 -42.47 15.75
N MET A 228 -19.12 -41.66 15.50
CA MET A 228 -18.78 -40.51 16.36
C MET A 228 -19.93 -39.50 16.50
N VAL A 229 -20.58 -39.14 15.39
CA VAL A 229 -21.73 -38.21 15.38
C VAL A 229 -22.89 -38.83 16.14
N TRP A 230 -23.18 -40.11 15.92
CA TRP A 230 -24.22 -40.81 16.63
C TRP A 230 -23.93 -40.88 18.14
N GLU A 231 -22.72 -41.22 18.55
CA GLU A 231 -22.35 -41.28 19.98
C GLU A 231 -22.51 -39.91 20.64
N LYS A 232 -22.09 -38.85 19.96
CA LYS A 232 -22.25 -37.47 20.43
C LYS A 232 -23.72 -37.05 20.53
N ALA A 233 -24.55 -37.44 19.56
CA ALA A 233 -25.99 -37.21 19.59
C ALA A 233 -26.66 -38.00 20.72
N ARG A 234 -26.34 -39.28 20.89
CA ARG A 234 -26.82 -40.16 21.98
C ARG A 234 -26.49 -39.57 23.35
N ASN A 235 -25.28 -39.07 23.54
CA ASN A 235 -24.84 -38.44 24.78
C ASN A 235 -25.53 -37.08 25.03
N SER A 236 -25.98 -36.40 23.97
CA SER A 236 -26.66 -35.10 24.06
C SER A 236 -28.19 -35.24 24.21
N PHE A 237 -28.77 -36.34 23.75
CA PHE A 237 -30.21 -36.62 23.78
C PHE A 237 -30.46 -38.04 24.33
N PRO A 238 -30.58 -38.21 25.66
CA PRO A 238 -30.71 -39.52 26.30
C PRO A 238 -31.93 -40.33 25.81
N ASP A 239 -33.00 -39.65 25.37
CA ASP A 239 -34.23 -40.27 24.88
C ASP A 239 -34.09 -40.95 23.50
N LEU A 240 -32.95 -40.80 22.80
CA LEU A 240 -32.68 -41.48 21.53
C LEU A 240 -32.33 -42.97 21.67
N SER A 241 -32.23 -43.50 22.91
CA SER A 241 -31.77 -44.87 23.16
C SER A 241 -32.74 -45.98 22.73
N GLU A 242 -33.99 -45.67 22.39
CA GLU A 242 -35.01 -46.67 22.05
C GLU A 242 -35.08 -47.04 20.55
N VAL A 243 -34.46 -46.27 19.66
CA VAL A 243 -34.44 -46.59 18.23
C VAL A 243 -33.24 -47.50 17.94
N ASP A 244 -33.45 -48.72 17.41
CA ASP A 244 -32.35 -49.62 17.01
C ASP A 244 -31.83 -49.28 15.60
N TRP A 245 -30.98 -48.26 15.53
CA TRP A 245 -30.31 -47.81 14.31
C TRP A 245 -29.07 -48.66 13.98
N ARG A 246 -28.58 -49.51 14.90
CA ARG A 246 -27.32 -50.27 14.72
C ARG A 246 -27.40 -51.31 13.60
N SER A 247 -28.53 -52.00 13.48
CA SER A 247 -28.78 -52.93 12.37
C SER A 247 -28.80 -52.20 11.02
N ASN A 248 -29.39 -51.00 10.97
CA ASN A 248 -29.43 -50.16 9.78
C ASN A 248 -28.08 -49.53 9.44
N VAL A 249 -27.25 -49.17 10.43
CA VAL A 249 -25.92 -48.59 10.18
C VAL A 249 -24.92 -49.64 9.71
N ALA A 250 -24.91 -50.85 10.26
CA ALA A 250 -24.05 -51.92 9.75
C ALA A 250 -24.38 -52.26 8.29
N GLN A 251 -25.68 -52.38 7.98
CA GLN A 251 -26.15 -52.64 6.62
C GLN A 251 -25.86 -51.46 5.67
N SER A 252 -25.97 -50.23 6.16
CA SER A 252 -25.57 -49.04 5.41
C SER A 252 -24.07 -49.01 5.18
N ALA A 253 -23.24 -49.28 6.18
CA ALA A 253 -21.78 -49.29 6.06
C ALA A 253 -21.30 -50.33 5.04
N ASP A 254 -21.86 -51.53 5.04
CA ASP A 254 -21.53 -52.57 4.05
C ASP A 254 -22.01 -52.20 2.65
N TYR A 255 -23.20 -51.58 2.53
CA TYR A 255 -23.68 -51.03 1.27
C TYR A 255 -22.78 -49.91 0.74
N LEU A 256 -22.32 -49.00 1.60
CA LEU A 256 -21.43 -47.90 1.23
C LEU A 256 -20.05 -48.42 0.81
N ARG A 257 -19.48 -49.42 1.49
CA ARG A 257 -18.23 -50.09 1.05
C ARG A 257 -18.39 -50.73 -0.33
N ALA A 258 -19.47 -51.48 -0.54
CA ALA A 258 -19.73 -52.13 -1.81
C ALA A 258 -19.96 -51.13 -2.97
N GLN A 259 -20.50 -49.93 -2.68
CA GLN A 259 -20.61 -48.87 -3.68
C GLN A 259 -19.30 -48.13 -3.91
N ALA A 260 -18.51 -47.90 -2.86
CA ALA A 260 -17.18 -47.30 -2.97
C ALA A 260 -16.27 -48.13 -3.89
N ASP A 261 -16.23 -49.46 -3.73
CA ASP A 261 -15.45 -50.36 -4.58
C ASP A 261 -15.86 -50.29 -6.07
N LYS A 262 -17.15 -50.06 -6.34
CA LYS A 262 -17.66 -49.89 -7.71
C LYS A 262 -17.35 -48.53 -8.31
N LEU A 263 -17.35 -47.49 -7.48
CA LEU A 263 -17.15 -46.11 -7.91
C LEU A 263 -15.67 -45.72 -7.98
N GLU A 264 -14.79 -46.42 -7.26
CA GLU A 264 -13.36 -46.12 -7.21
C GLU A 264 -12.71 -46.01 -8.60
N PRO A 265 -12.92 -46.93 -9.56
CA PRO A 265 -12.30 -46.83 -10.88
C PRO A 265 -12.80 -45.61 -11.67
N ALA A 266 -14.09 -45.29 -11.54
CA ALA A 266 -14.72 -44.16 -12.23
C ALA A 266 -14.23 -42.82 -11.64
N ALA A 267 -14.18 -42.71 -10.32
CA ALA A 267 -13.65 -41.54 -9.62
C ALA A 267 -12.16 -41.33 -9.95
N ARG A 268 -11.37 -42.42 -9.99
CA ARG A 268 -9.95 -42.37 -10.35
C ARG A 268 -9.75 -41.91 -11.80
N GLY A 269 -10.59 -42.38 -12.72
CA GLY A 269 -10.60 -41.91 -14.11
C GLY A 269 -10.92 -40.42 -14.21
N LEU A 270 -11.99 -39.97 -13.56
CA LEU A 270 -12.44 -38.56 -13.57
C LEU A 270 -11.40 -37.61 -12.98
N LEU A 271 -10.80 -37.99 -11.84
CA LEU A 271 -9.72 -37.22 -11.22
C LEU A 271 -8.48 -37.19 -12.11
N SER A 272 -8.05 -38.33 -12.68
CA SER A 272 -6.88 -38.36 -13.57
C SER A 272 -7.06 -37.51 -14.83
N ASP A 273 -8.26 -37.48 -15.39
CA ASP A 273 -8.57 -36.72 -16.59
C ASP A 273 -8.74 -35.22 -16.30
N TRP A 274 -9.17 -34.88 -15.08
CA TRP A 274 -9.25 -33.50 -14.59
C TRP A 274 -7.87 -32.94 -14.27
N PHE A 275 -7.03 -33.68 -13.56
CA PHE A 275 -5.65 -33.27 -13.26
C PHE A 275 -4.77 -33.27 -14.53
N GLY A 276 -4.91 -34.27 -15.41
CA GLY A 276 -4.14 -34.37 -16.66
C GLY A 276 -4.54 -33.37 -17.75
N ARG A 277 -5.73 -32.75 -17.67
CA ARG A 277 -6.10 -31.63 -18.57
C ARG A 277 -5.42 -30.32 -18.19
N LYS A 278 -5.09 -30.13 -16.91
CA LYS A 278 -4.44 -28.89 -16.45
C LYS A 278 -2.99 -28.77 -16.92
N GLU A 279 -2.25 -29.86 -16.98
CA GLU A 279 -0.88 -29.85 -17.50
C GLU A 279 -0.82 -29.45 -18.99
N ARG A 280 -1.84 -29.81 -19.78
CA ARG A 280 -1.95 -29.41 -21.19
C ARG A 280 -2.35 -27.96 -21.44
N GLN A 281 -2.97 -27.28 -20.47
CA GLN A 281 -3.32 -25.86 -20.59
C GLN A 281 -2.23 -24.92 -20.06
N SER A 282 -1.21 -25.46 -19.38
CA SER A 282 -0.07 -24.69 -18.89
C SER A 282 1.17 -24.73 -19.81
N GLU A 283 1.14 -25.50 -20.89
CA GLU A 283 2.16 -25.33 -21.95
C GLU A 283 1.85 -24.01 -22.66
N PRO A 284 2.74 -23.00 -22.58
CA PRO A 284 2.54 -21.76 -23.31
C PRO A 284 2.49 -22.11 -24.79
N GLU A 285 1.42 -21.70 -25.48
CA GLU A 285 1.40 -21.73 -26.93
C GLU A 285 2.65 -21.00 -27.42
N ALA A 286 3.60 -21.77 -27.96
CA ALA A 286 4.78 -21.23 -28.59
C ALA A 286 4.30 -20.44 -29.81
N HIS A 287 4.18 -19.13 -29.66
CA HIS A 287 3.96 -18.22 -30.77
C HIS A 287 5.19 -18.27 -31.68
N GLU A 288 5.07 -18.98 -32.81
CA GLU A 288 5.92 -18.79 -34.00
C GLU A 288 5.59 -17.47 -34.71
#